data_AF-A0A0C3BC20-F1
#
_entry.id   AF-A0A0C3BC20-F1
#
_cell.length_a   1.000
_cell.length_b   1.000
_cell.length_c   1.000
_cell.angle_alpha   90.00
_cell.angle_beta   90.00
_cell.angle_gamma   90.00
#
_symmetry.space_group_name_H-M   'P 1'
#
loop_
_entity.id
_entity.type
_entity.pdbx_description
1 polymer ?
#
loop_
_entity_poly.entity_id
_entity_poly.type
_entity_poly.pdbx_seq_one_letter_code
_entity_poly.pdbx_strand_id
1 'polypeptide(L)'
;YREVASFSADTIQCFSTNVSELKKLTAYDFENLLQCAIPVFDGLLPEPHNSAVLDLLFVIAHWHGLAKLHMHHDLTLDILD
;
A
#
# COMPACT_ATOMS: atom_id res chain seq x y z
N TYR A 1 -10.04 -5.84 0.28
CA TYR A 1 -10.07 -5.10 -1.00
C TYR A 1 -11.46 -4.92 -1.60
N ARG A 2 -12.27 -5.97 -1.81
CA ARG A 2 -13.63 -5.82 -2.40
C ARG A 2 -14.58 -4.92 -1.59
N GLU A 3 -14.37 -4.84 -0.29
CA GLU A 3 -15.15 -4.02 0.64
C GLU A 3 -14.55 -2.63 0.86
N VAL A 4 -13.40 -2.33 0.25
CA VAL A 4 -12.79 -0.99 0.34
C VAL A 4 -13.57 -0.08 -0.60
N ALA A 5 -14.24 0.92 -0.05
CA ALA A 5 -14.94 1.93 -0.83
C ALA A 5 -13.95 2.73 -1.68
N SER A 6 -14.33 3.09 -2.91
CA SER A 6 -13.55 4.01 -3.73
C SER A 6 -13.46 5.37 -3.04
N PHE A 7 -12.25 5.88 -2.83
CA PHE A 7 -12.02 7.18 -2.22
C PHE A 7 -11.51 8.17 -3.26
N SER A 8 -12.40 9.11 -3.64
CA SER A 8 -12.19 10.04 -4.75
C SER A 8 -12.03 9.33 -6.11
N ALA A 9 -12.71 9.81 -7.15
CA ALA A 9 -12.66 9.18 -8.48
C ALA A 9 -11.24 9.16 -9.09
N ASP A 10 -10.36 10.06 -8.61
CA ASP A 10 -9.02 10.27 -9.14
C ASP A 10 -7.91 9.69 -8.25
N THR A 11 -8.19 9.32 -6.99
CA THR A 11 -7.16 8.91 -6.02
C THR A 11 -7.13 7.40 -5.80
N ILE A 12 -8.26 6.78 -5.43
CA ILE A 12 -8.34 5.34 -5.19
C ILE A 12 -9.45 4.73 -6.04
N GLN A 13 -9.07 4.06 -7.14
CA GLN A 13 -9.99 3.39 -8.04
C GLN A 13 -10.57 2.09 -7.46
N CYS A 14 -11.71 1.64 -7.99
CA CYS A 14 -12.30 0.34 -7.66
C CYS A 14 -11.33 -0.80 -7.96
N PHE A 15 -11.04 -1.62 -6.95
CA PHE A 15 -10.25 -2.84 -7.12
C PHE A 15 -10.99 -3.89 -7.95
N SER A 16 -10.24 -4.69 -8.70
CA SER A 16 -10.80 -5.83 -9.44
C SER A 16 -11.41 -6.87 -8.50
N THR A 17 -12.34 -7.68 -9.01
CA THR A 17 -13.02 -8.72 -8.22
C THR A 17 -12.03 -9.70 -7.59
N ASN A 18 -10.91 -10.00 -8.27
CA ASN A 18 -9.86 -10.86 -7.76
C ASN A 18 -8.48 -10.19 -7.85
N VAL A 19 -8.17 -9.38 -6.84
CA VAL A 19 -6.84 -8.77 -6.67
C VAL A 19 -5.76 -9.83 -6.43
N SER A 20 -6.09 -10.93 -5.76
CA SER A 20 -5.10 -11.95 -5.35
C SER A 20 -4.47 -12.71 -6.51
N GLU A 21 -5.10 -12.72 -7.68
CA GLU A 21 -4.52 -13.27 -8.92
C GLU A 21 -3.32 -12.46 -9.42
N LEU A 22 -3.20 -11.18 -9.02
CA LEU A 22 -2.14 -10.24 -9.40
C LEU A 22 -1.92 -10.15 -10.93
N LYS A 23 -2.95 -10.47 -11.72
CA LYS A 23 -2.87 -10.56 -13.17
C LYS A 23 -3.25 -9.23 -13.82
N LYS A 24 -2.43 -8.78 -14.77
CA LYS A 24 -2.61 -7.50 -15.50
C LYS A 24 -2.66 -6.27 -14.58
N LEU A 25 -1.94 -6.28 -13.47
CA LEU A 25 -1.80 -5.11 -12.61
C LEU A 25 -0.80 -4.13 -13.22
N THR A 26 -1.21 -2.87 -13.31
CA THR A 26 -0.31 -1.76 -13.64
C THR A 26 0.42 -1.29 -12.39
N ALA A 27 1.51 -0.51 -12.56
CA ALA A 27 2.22 0.08 -11.44
C ALA A 27 1.30 0.96 -10.57
N TYR A 28 0.32 1.63 -11.18
CA TYR A 28 -0.69 2.42 -10.47
C TYR A 28 -1.62 1.55 -9.61
N ASP A 29 -2.02 0.38 -10.09
CA ASP A 29 -2.85 -0.55 -9.31
C ASP A 29 -2.08 -1.07 -8.08
N PHE A 30 -0.80 -1.39 -8.25
CA PHE A 30 0.06 -1.80 -7.13
C PHE A 30 0.16 -0.73 -6.05
N GLU A 31 0.29 0.54 -6.45
CA GLU A 31 0.33 1.64 -5.51
C GLU A 31 -0.98 1.78 -4.73
N ASN A 32 -2.12 1.71 -5.41
CA ASN A 32 -3.43 1.78 -4.76
C ASN A 32 -3.65 0.60 -3.79
N LEU A 33 -3.19 -0.59 -4.17
CA LEU A 33 -3.21 -1.75 -3.28
C LEU A 33 -2.37 -1.51 -2.03
N LEU A 34 -1.19 -0.93 -2.19
CA LEU A 34 -0.30 -0.66 -1.06
C LEU A 34 -0.89 0.39 -0.11
N GLN A 35 -1.48 1.46 -0.64
CA GLN A 35 -2.15 2.49 0.18
C GLN A 35 -3.31 1.95 1.02
N CYS A 36 -4.03 0.95 0.51
CA CYS A 36 -5.15 0.32 1.21
C CYS A 36 -4.79 -0.99 1.93
N ALA A 37 -3.52 -1.40 1.96
CA ALA A 37 -3.15 -2.72 2.46
C ALA A 37 -3.35 -2.85 3.98
N ILE A 38 -2.92 -1.87 4.76
CA ILE A 38 -2.98 -1.92 6.24
C ILE A 38 -4.38 -2.28 6.77
N PRO A 39 -5.46 -1.53 6.44
CA PRO A 39 -6.81 -1.88 6.93
C PRO A 39 -7.38 -3.18 6.34
N VAL A 40 -6.81 -3.70 5.25
CA VAL A 40 -7.24 -4.97 4.65
C VAL A 40 -6.58 -6.18 5.31
N PHE A 41 -5.34 -6.02 5.76
CA PHE A 41 -4.57 -7.07 6.43
C PHE A 41 -4.76 -7.07 7.96
N ASP A 42 -5.29 -6.00 8.54
CA ASP A 42 -5.52 -5.91 9.98
C ASP A 42 -6.53 -6.96 10.47
N GLY A 43 -6.07 -7.84 11.36
CA GLY A 43 -6.86 -8.95 11.90
C GLY A 43 -7.07 -10.11 10.91
N LEU A 44 -6.43 -10.08 9.74
CA LEU A 44 -6.56 -11.14 8.73
C LEU A 44 -5.77 -12.40 9.14
N LEU A 45 -4.62 -12.22 9.80
CA LEU A 45 -3.73 -13.29 10.22
C LEU A 45 -3.80 -13.49 11.75
N PRO A 46 -3.48 -14.69 12.27
CA PRO A 46 -3.27 -14.86 13.69
C PRO A 46 -1.94 -14.25 14.14
N GLU A 47 -1.89 -13.78 15.39
CA GLU A 47 -0.64 -13.36 16.02
C GLU A 47 0.35 -14.55 16.12
N PRO A 48 1.67 -14.31 15.94
CA PRO A 48 2.36 -13.01 15.82
C PRO A 48 2.46 -12.46 14.39
N HIS A 49 1.94 -13.18 13.39
CA HIS A 49 2.18 -12.89 11.98
C HIS A 49 1.44 -11.63 11.51
N ASN A 50 0.28 -11.35 12.10
CA ASN A 50 -0.50 -10.15 11.79
C ASN A 50 0.30 -8.88 12.08
N SER A 51 0.81 -8.73 13.31
CA SER A 51 1.67 -7.60 13.68
C SER A 51 2.89 -7.47 12.75
N ALA A 52 3.60 -8.57 12.49
CA ALA A 52 4.78 -8.55 11.61
C ALA A 52 4.46 -8.14 10.17
N VAL A 53 3.32 -8.57 9.63
CA VAL A 53 2.87 -8.20 8.28
C VAL A 53 2.43 -6.74 8.25
N LEU A 54 1.71 -6.25 9.26
CA LEU A 54 1.30 -4.84 9.35
C LEU A 54 2.52 -3.91 9.43
N ASP A 55 3.52 -4.27 10.23
CA ASP A 55 4.78 -3.52 10.34
C ASP A 55 5.51 -3.49 8.99
N LEU A 56 5.60 -4.63 8.29
CA LEU A 56 6.23 -4.70 6.97
C LEU A 56 5.48 -3.84 5.95
N LEU A 57 4.14 -3.90 5.94
CA LEU A 57 3.29 -3.09 5.07
C LEU A 57 3.45 -1.60 5.35
N PHE A 58 3.60 -1.21 6.61
CA PHE A 58 3.89 0.17 6.98
C PHE A 58 5.27 0.61 6.45
N VAL A 59 6.32 -0.18 6.68
CA VAL A 59 7.69 0.14 6.26
C VAL A 59 7.76 0.32 4.75
N ILE A 60 7.19 -0.59 3.97
CA ILE A 60 7.23 -0.50 2.50
C ILE A 60 6.36 0.65 1.98
N ALA A 61 5.20 0.93 2.59
CA ALA A 61 4.36 2.06 2.22
C ALA A 61 5.06 3.40 2.52
N HIS A 62 5.75 3.49 3.66
CA HIS A 62 6.54 4.66 4.04
C HIS A 62 7.70 4.89 3.07
N TRP A 63 8.50 3.85 2.82
CA TRP A 63 9.61 3.90 1.88
C TRP A 63 9.15 4.27 0.47
N HIS A 64 8.09 3.63 -0.04
CA HIS A 64 7.54 3.91 -1.37
C HIS A 64 7.03 5.36 -1.47
N GLY A 65 6.37 5.86 -0.42
CA GLY A 65 5.91 7.25 -0.36
C GLY A 65 7.06 8.25 -0.43
N LEU A 66 8.15 8.00 0.30
CA LEU A 66 9.36 8.83 0.26
C LEU A 66 10.06 8.76 -1.10
N ALA A 67 10.19 7.56 -1.67
CA ALA A 67 10.82 7.36 -2.97
C ALA A 67 10.05 8.01 -4.13
N LYS A 68 8.73 8.15 -4.00
CA LYS A 68 7.85 8.73 -5.02
C LYS A 68 7.80 10.26 -5.00
N LEU A 69 8.36 10.92 -3.98
CA LEU A 69 8.32 12.38 -3.89
C LEU A 69 8.90 13.04 -5.15
N HIS A 70 8.16 13.98 -5.75
CA HIS A 70 8.66 14.74 -6.90
C HIS A 70 9.82 15.70 -6.53
N MET A 71 9.96 16.04 -5.24
CA MET A 71 11.01 16.93 -4.74
C MET A 71 11.55 16.35 -3.44
N HIS A 72 12.79 15.86 -3.50
CA HIS A 72 13.53 15.42 -2.33
C HIS A 72 14.30 16.58 -1.71
N HIS A 73 14.39 16.57 -0.38
CA HIS A 73 15.30 17.39 0.42
C HIS A 73 16.32 16.48 1.09
N ASP A 74 17.46 17.02 1.54
CA ASP A 74 18.51 16.27 2.24
C ASP A 74 17.93 15.41 3.37
N LEU A 75 17.02 15.98 4.18
CA LEU A 75 16.32 15.25 5.24
C LEU A 75 15.52 14.05 4.72
N THR A 76 14.82 14.17 3.60
CA THR A 76 14.02 13.05 3.06
C THR A 76 14.88 11.97 2.41
N LEU A 77 16.10 12.33 1.96
CA LEU A 77 17.08 11.37 1.46
C LEU A 77 17.73 10.62 2.62
N ASP A 78 18.08 11.32 3.70
CA ASP A 78 18.61 10.71 4.93
C ASP A 78 17.63 9.72 5.58
N ILE A 79 16.31 9.93 5.43
CA ILE A 79 15.29 9.01 5.94
C ILE A 79 15.07 7.82 4.99
N LEU A 80 15.40 7.96 3.70
CA LEU A 80 15.22 6.93 2.69
C LEU A 80 16.34 5.88 2.69
N ASP A 81 17.57 6.29 3.04
CA ASP A 81 18.78 5.45 3.16
C ASP A 81 18.80 4.62 4.47
#